data_AF-A0A3P8GXV8-F1
#
_entry.id   AF-A0A3P8GXV8-F1
#
_cell.length_a   1.000
_cell.length_b   1.000
_cell.length_c   1.000
_cell.angle_alpha   90.00
_cell.angle_beta   90.00
_cell.angle_gamma   90.00
#
_symmetry.space_group_name_H-M   'P 1'
#
loop_
_entity.id
_entity.type
_entity.pdbx_description
1 polymer ?
#
loop_
_entity_poly.entity_id
_entity_poly.type
_entity_poly.pdbx_seq_one_letter_code
_entity_poly.pdbx_strand_id
1 'polypeptide(L)'
;MMSVTNAISGITAVGGLLLMGGGFYPSSVPESLAASATLLSAINIGGGFVVTQRMLNMFKRPTDLPEYNYLLTIPAAGLLGVYGYGILNLPSSLLTDMHQTTYLASSLCCIGALTALSSQKRCRVGNALGMIGVTSGLISTLGLIQPNLELLTQMGACLTGGSLIGSIAAKRIQVTDLPQMVALFHR
;
A
#
# COMPACT_ATOMS: atom_id res chain seq x y z
N MET A 1 17.05 2.02 3.19
CA MET A 1 16.23 0.80 3.03
C MET A 1 15.14 0.65 4.10
N MET A 2 15.46 0.93 5.37
CA MET A 2 14.58 0.64 6.53
C MET A 2 13.14 1.18 6.44
N SER A 3 12.92 2.36 5.84
CA SER A 3 11.57 2.96 5.78
C SER A 3 10.64 2.31 4.75
N VAL A 4 11.16 1.76 3.64
CA VAL A 4 10.30 1.14 2.60
C VAL A 4 9.95 -0.28 2.94
N THR A 5 10.91 -1.05 3.49
CA THR A 5 10.62 -2.39 4.01
C THR A 5 9.50 -2.33 5.05
N ASN A 6 9.49 -1.29 5.86
CA ASN A 6 8.44 -1.01 6.83
C ASN A 6 7.10 -0.61 6.18
N ALA A 7 7.11 0.24 5.15
CA ALA A 7 5.88 0.58 4.44
C ALA A 7 5.26 -0.65 3.74
N ILE A 8 6.10 -1.52 3.17
CA ILE A 8 5.68 -2.76 2.51
C ILE A 8 5.19 -3.80 3.54
N SER A 9 5.79 -3.88 4.74
CA SER A 9 5.32 -4.81 5.77
C SER A 9 3.87 -4.55 6.20
N GLY A 10 3.39 -3.31 6.03
CA GLY A 10 1.97 -2.96 6.21
C GLY A 10 1.00 -3.73 5.29
N ILE A 11 1.49 -4.54 4.35
CA ILE A 11 0.68 -5.51 3.59
C ILE A 11 0.00 -6.56 4.49
N THR A 12 0.36 -6.64 5.78
CA THR A 12 -0.42 -7.35 6.81
C THR A 12 -1.90 -6.97 6.82
N ALA A 13 -2.27 -5.79 6.30
CA ALA A 13 -3.64 -5.39 6.04
C ALA A 13 -4.43 -6.42 5.21
N VAL A 14 -3.79 -7.17 4.31
CA VAL A 14 -4.44 -8.25 3.53
C VAL A 14 -5.02 -9.33 4.46
N GLY A 15 -4.25 -9.75 5.48
CA GLY A 15 -4.73 -10.72 6.46
C GLY A 15 -5.89 -10.18 7.31
N GLY A 16 -5.83 -8.90 7.67
CA GLY A 16 -6.93 -8.22 8.36
C GLY A 16 -8.19 -8.15 7.50
N LEU A 17 -8.08 -7.75 6.23
CA LEU A 17 -9.20 -7.67 5.29
C LEU A 17 -9.90 -9.02 5.11
N LEU A 18 -9.14 -10.12 5.02
CA LEU A 18 -9.71 -11.47 4.88
C LEU A 18 -10.51 -11.93 6.11
N LEU A 19 -10.25 -11.35 7.29
CA LEU A 19 -10.90 -11.68 8.55
C LEU A 19 -11.92 -10.62 9.00
N MET A 20 -12.04 -9.52 8.28
CA MET A 20 -13.09 -8.52 8.52
C MET A 20 -14.43 -9.06 8.00
N GLY A 21 -15.48 -8.86 8.80
CA GLY A 21 -16.83 -9.34 8.52
C GLY A 21 -17.87 -8.47 9.24
N GLY A 22 -19.12 -8.88 9.17
CA GLY A 22 -20.27 -8.11 9.67
C GLY A 22 -20.85 -7.16 8.61
N GLY A 23 -21.19 -5.94 9.02
CA GLY A 23 -21.81 -4.90 8.18
C GLY A 23 -21.00 -3.61 8.22
N PHE A 24 -21.63 -2.50 8.64
CA PHE A 24 -20.91 -1.25 8.90
C PHE A 24 -19.99 -1.33 10.12
N TYR A 25 -20.32 -2.22 11.06
CA TYR A 25 -19.59 -2.47 12.28
C TYR A 25 -19.29 -3.97 12.41
N PRO A 26 -18.15 -4.33 13.00
CA PRO A 26 -17.83 -5.73 13.30
C PRO A 26 -18.86 -6.29 14.30
N SER A 27 -19.27 -7.53 14.06
CA SER A 27 -20.29 -8.24 14.85
C SER A 27 -19.69 -9.15 15.93
N SER A 28 -18.41 -9.49 15.79
CA SER A 28 -17.68 -10.37 16.69
C SER A 28 -16.32 -9.81 17.12
N VAL A 29 -15.75 -10.38 18.18
CA VAL A 29 -14.42 -10.01 18.67
C VAL A 29 -13.32 -10.25 17.62
N PRO A 30 -13.29 -11.40 16.90
CA PRO A 30 -12.31 -11.60 15.82
C PRO A 30 -12.39 -10.54 14.72
N GLU A 31 -13.60 -10.16 14.29
CA GLU A 31 -13.80 -9.13 13.26
C GLU A 31 -13.35 -7.74 13.74
N SER A 32 -13.53 -7.44 15.04
CA SER A 32 -13.06 -6.19 15.64
C SER A 32 -11.53 -6.12 15.70
N LEU A 33 -10.88 -7.24 16.02
CA LEU A 33 -9.42 -7.36 15.98
C LEU A 33 -8.90 -7.25 14.54
N ALA A 34 -9.59 -7.87 13.58
CA ALA A 34 -9.26 -7.78 12.17
C ALA A 34 -9.36 -6.34 11.64
N ALA A 35 -10.44 -5.63 11.99
CA ALA A 35 -10.61 -4.21 11.64
C ALA A 35 -9.51 -3.33 12.24
N SER A 36 -9.13 -3.58 13.50
CA SER A 36 -8.04 -2.87 14.18
C SER A 36 -6.68 -3.16 13.52
N ALA A 37 -6.41 -4.43 13.17
CA ALA A 37 -5.20 -4.82 12.47
C ALA A 37 -5.10 -4.18 11.09
N THR A 38 -6.20 -4.13 10.32
CA THR A 38 -6.27 -3.44 9.03
C THR A 38 -6.00 -1.94 9.18
N LEU A 39 -6.60 -1.30 10.19
CA LEU A 39 -6.40 0.13 10.46
C LEU A 39 -4.94 0.45 10.82
N LEU A 40 -4.34 -0.31 11.74
CA LEU A 40 -2.93 -0.11 12.13
C LEU A 40 -1.98 -0.39 10.97
N SER A 41 -2.25 -1.43 10.19
CA SER A 41 -1.49 -1.73 8.97
C SER A 41 -1.60 -0.59 7.94
N ALA A 42 -2.78 0.01 7.79
CA ALA A 42 -2.98 1.15 6.91
C ALA A 42 -2.24 2.41 7.39
N ILE A 43 -2.19 2.67 8.71
CA ILE A 43 -1.35 3.74 9.29
C ILE A 43 0.12 3.54 8.91
N ASN A 44 0.62 2.30 9.02
CA ASN A 44 1.99 1.97 8.64
C ASN A 44 2.23 2.20 7.13
N ILE A 45 1.31 1.78 6.26
CA ILE A 45 1.40 2.02 4.81
C ILE A 45 1.51 3.52 4.52
N GLY A 46 0.52 4.31 4.96
CA GLY A 46 0.46 5.74 4.68
C GLY A 46 1.66 6.50 5.26
N GLY A 47 1.99 6.23 6.52
CA GLY A 47 3.12 6.85 7.19
C GLY A 47 4.47 6.44 6.57
N GLY A 48 4.69 5.16 6.34
CA GLY A 48 5.95 4.61 5.84
C GLY A 48 6.32 5.10 4.44
N PHE A 49 5.36 5.17 3.51
CA PHE A 49 5.62 5.70 2.17
C PHE A 49 5.87 7.21 2.17
N VAL A 50 5.17 7.98 3.02
CA VAL A 50 5.41 9.43 3.16
C VAL A 50 6.76 9.72 3.79
N VAL A 51 7.13 9.01 4.87
CA VAL A 51 8.46 9.13 5.50
C VAL A 51 9.55 8.79 4.50
N THR A 52 9.40 7.69 3.75
CA THR A 52 10.35 7.31 2.71
C THR A 52 10.50 8.44 1.71
N GLN A 53 9.40 8.97 1.17
CA GLN A 53 9.47 10.03 0.17
C GLN A 53 10.21 11.25 0.70
N ARG A 54 9.95 11.65 1.95
CA ARG A 54 10.65 12.77 2.61
C ARG A 54 12.14 12.51 2.74
N MET A 55 12.53 11.32 3.19
CA MET A 55 13.94 10.92 3.30
C MET A 55 14.64 10.95 1.94
N LEU A 56 14.00 10.40 0.89
CA LEU A 56 14.59 10.34 -0.45
C LEU A 56 14.77 11.74 -1.06
N ASN A 57 13.86 12.67 -0.78
CA ASN A 57 13.95 14.05 -1.26
C ASN A 57 15.14 14.81 -0.69
N MET A 58 15.66 14.42 0.50
CA MET A 58 16.84 15.05 1.10
C MET A 58 18.13 14.79 0.32
N PHE A 59 18.16 13.73 -0.49
CA PHE A 59 19.33 13.37 -1.27
C PHE A 59 19.32 13.94 -2.69
N LYS A 60 18.29 14.72 -3.06
CA LYS A 60 18.22 15.38 -4.36
C LYS A 60 19.15 16.59 -4.36
N ARG A 61 20.03 16.68 -5.37
CA ARG A 61 20.91 17.83 -5.54
C ARG A 61 20.26 18.88 -6.45
N PRO A 62 20.58 20.17 -6.28
CA PRO A 62 20.06 21.23 -7.14
C PRO A 62 20.44 21.07 -8.63
N THR A 63 21.55 20.41 -8.92
CA THR A 63 22.08 20.21 -10.27
C THR A 63 21.59 18.91 -10.94
N ASP A 64 20.77 18.11 -10.25
CA ASP A 64 20.22 16.89 -10.84
C ASP A 64 19.16 17.24 -11.90
N LEU A 65 19.08 16.43 -12.97
CA LEU A 65 18.08 16.60 -14.02
C LEU A 65 16.64 16.55 -13.45
N PRO A 66 15.67 17.21 -14.12
CA PRO A 66 14.26 17.07 -13.78
C PRO A 66 13.84 15.60 -13.78
N GLU A 67 13.04 15.22 -12.79
CA GLU A 67 12.54 13.86 -12.68
C GLU A 67 11.07 13.79 -13.01
N TYR A 68 10.73 12.80 -13.82
CA TYR A 68 9.37 12.58 -14.32
C TYR A 68 8.71 11.42 -13.56
N ASN A 69 8.71 11.47 -12.23
CA ASN A 69 8.17 10.38 -11.39
C ASN A 69 6.67 10.15 -11.62
N TYR A 70 5.94 11.16 -12.10
CA TYR A 70 4.55 11.01 -12.50
C TYR A 70 4.36 10.04 -13.67
N LEU A 71 5.39 9.76 -14.49
CA LEU A 71 5.28 8.75 -15.55
C LEU A 71 5.04 7.35 -14.99
N LEU A 72 5.41 7.08 -13.73
CA LEU A 72 5.15 5.81 -13.06
C LEU A 72 3.67 5.62 -12.70
N THR A 73 2.82 6.65 -12.82
CA THR A 73 1.37 6.47 -12.70
C THR A 73 0.79 5.73 -13.91
N ILE A 74 1.46 5.78 -15.08
CA ILE A 74 1.02 5.08 -16.29
C ILE A 74 1.01 3.55 -16.08
N PRO A 75 2.11 2.89 -15.67
CA PRO A 75 2.09 1.45 -15.41
C PRO A 75 1.17 1.10 -14.22
N ALA A 76 1.05 1.97 -13.22
CA ALA A 76 0.11 1.77 -12.11
C ALA A 76 -1.35 1.74 -12.59
N ALA A 77 -1.73 2.73 -13.39
CA ALA A 77 -3.06 2.83 -13.98
C ALA A 77 -3.32 1.71 -14.99
N GLY A 78 -2.30 1.29 -15.75
CA GLY A 78 -2.40 0.13 -16.64
C GLY A 78 -2.70 -1.15 -15.87
N LEU A 79 -1.94 -1.44 -14.80
CA LEU A 79 -2.14 -2.62 -13.97
C LEU A 79 -3.54 -2.61 -13.33
N LEU A 80 -3.92 -1.52 -12.66
CA LEU A 80 -5.22 -1.41 -12.00
C LEU A 80 -6.38 -1.35 -13.00
N GLY A 81 -6.17 -0.74 -14.17
CA GLY A 81 -7.16 -0.63 -15.24
C GLY A 81 -7.44 -1.97 -15.90
N VAL A 82 -6.40 -2.76 -16.21
CA VAL A 82 -6.56 -4.13 -16.73
C VAL A 82 -7.27 -5.01 -15.70
N TYR A 83 -6.87 -4.91 -14.43
CA TYR A 83 -7.52 -5.65 -13.35
C TYR A 83 -8.99 -5.24 -13.17
N GLY A 84 -9.29 -3.93 -13.15
CA GLY A 84 -10.67 -3.44 -13.05
C GLY A 84 -11.53 -3.86 -14.25
N TYR A 85 -10.97 -3.79 -15.46
CA TYR A 85 -11.65 -4.24 -16.67
C TYR A 85 -11.99 -5.73 -16.61
N GLY A 86 -11.07 -6.56 -16.14
CA GLY A 86 -11.32 -7.99 -16.05
C GLY A 86 -12.34 -8.35 -14.97
N ILE A 87 -12.43 -7.61 -13.86
CA ILE A 87 -13.50 -7.84 -12.87
C ILE A 87 -14.89 -7.62 -13.47
N LEU A 88 -15.02 -6.64 -14.36
CA LEU A 88 -16.30 -6.26 -14.94
C LEU A 88 -16.72 -7.15 -16.13
N ASN A 89 -15.77 -7.75 -16.85
CA ASN A 89 -16.03 -8.40 -18.15
C ASN A 89 -15.68 -9.88 -18.21
N LEU A 90 -14.87 -10.42 -17.29
CA LEU A 90 -14.45 -11.81 -17.35
C LEU A 90 -15.44 -12.75 -16.63
N PRO A 91 -15.57 -14.00 -17.10
CA PRO A 91 -16.31 -15.02 -16.39
C PRO A 91 -15.61 -15.40 -15.07
N SER A 92 -16.39 -15.89 -14.10
CA SER A 92 -15.93 -16.28 -12.76
C SER A 92 -14.79 -17.29 -12.74
N SER A 93 -14.66 -18.12 -13.77
CA SER A 93 -13.55 -19.08 -13.91
C SER A 93 -12.20 -18.38 -14.12
N LEU A 94 -12.15 -17.29 -14.88
CA LEU A 94 -10.90 -16.58 -15.20
C LEU A 94 -10.56 -15.48 -14.19
N LEU A 95 -11.54 -15.07 -13.37
CA LEU A 95 -11.36 -14.11 -12.28
C LEU A 95 -10.32 -14.59 -11.27
N THR A 96 -10.35 -15.87 -10.89
CA THR A 96 -9.38 -16.48 -9.96
C THR A 96 -7.95 -16.34 -10.45
N ASP A 97 -7.71 -16.66 -11.73
CA ASP A 97 -6.39 -16.53 -12.37
C ASP A 97 -5.95 -15.05 -12.40
N MET A 98 -6.91 -14.13 -12.57
CA MET A 98 -6.62 -12.70 -12.57
C MET A 98 -6.24 -12.16 -11.20
N HIS A 99 -6.86 -12.63 -10.11
CA HIS A 99 -6.41 -12.30 -8.75
C HIS A 99 -4.98 -12.79 -8.50
N GLN A 100 -4.67 -14.03 -8.88
CA GLN A 100 -3.34 -14.63 -8.68
C GLN A 100 -2.25 -13.91 -9.47
N THR A 101 -2.52 -13.58 -10.75
CA THR A 101 -1.57 -12.83 -11.59
C THR A 101 -1.37 -11.40 -11.09
N THR A 102 -2.40 -10.76 -10.52
CA THR A 102 -2.29 -9.44 -9.89
C THR A 102 -1.46 -9.50 -8.61
N TYR A 103 -1.62 -10.53 -7.78
CA TYR A 103 -0.75 -10.75 -6.61
C TYR A 103 0.69 -11.01 -7.02
N LEU A 104 0.92 -11.78 -8.09
CA LEU A 104 2.26 -11.98 -8.65
C LEU A 104 2.86 -10.64 -9.10
N ALA A 105 2.12 -9.83 -9.88
CA ALA A 105 2.55 -8.50 -10.30
C ALA A 105 2.85 -7.59 -9.10
N SER A 106 1.98 -7.56 -8.09
CA SER A 106 2.15 -6.83 -6.84
C SER A 106 3.45 -7.22 -6.12
N SER A 107 3.70 -8.52 -5.95
CA SER A 107 4.92 -9.03 -5.32
C SER A 107 6.19 -8.68 -6.11
N LEU A 108 6.17 -8.75 -7.44
CA LEU A 108 7.27 -8.34 -8.30
C LEU A 108 7.55 -6.83 -8.19
N CYS A 109 6.50 -6.01 -8.09
CA CYS A 109 6.66 -4.57 -7.82
C CYS A 109 7.32 -4.32 -6.46
N CYS A 110 6.92 -5.04 -5.40
CA CYS A 110 7.55 -4.94 -4.09
C CYS A 110 9.02 -5.38 -4.10
N ILE A 111 9.37 -6.46 -4.79
CA ILE A 111 10.77 -6.91 -4.96
C ILE A 111 11.56 -5.87 -5.76
N GLY A 112 10.97 -5.34 -6.84
CA GLY A 112 11.55 -4.26 -7.65
C GLY A 112 11.79 -2.99 -6.83
N ALA A 113 10.89 -2.67 -5.91
CA ALA A 113 11.04 -1.55 -4.98
C ALA A 113 12.29 -1.68 -4.11
N LEU A 114 12.46 -2.83 -3.46
CA LEU A 114 13.63 -3.13 -2.62
C LEU A 114 14.92 -3.11 -3.44
N THR A 115 14.89 -3.70 -4.63
CA THR A 115 16.04 -3.72 -5.54
C THR A 115 16.44 -2.32 -5.99
N ALA A 116 15.48 -1.47 -6.36
CA ALA A 116 15.74 -0.11 -6.82
C ALA A 116 16.30 0.80 -5.71
N LEU A 117 15.96 0.53 -4.44
CA LEU A 117 16.49 1.27 -3.28
C LEU A 117 17.96 0.98 -2.97
N SER A 118 18.52 -0.09 -3.52
CA SER A 118 19.96 -0.37 -3.42
C SER A 118 20.82 0.62 -4.20
N SER A 119 20.22 1.42 -5.09
CA SER A 119 20.91 2.43 -5.89
C SER A 119 20.32 3.81 -5.66
N GLN A 120 21.16 4.77 -5.26
CA GLN A 120 20.75 6.16 -5.03
C GLN A 120 20.09 6.80 -6.25
N LYS A 121 20.48 6.40 -7.48
CA LYS A 121 19.90 6.90 -8.72
C LYS A 121 18.48 6.40 -8.97
N ARG A 122 18.12 5.21 -8.45
CA ARG A 122 16.85 4.53 -8.71
C ARG A 122 15.92 4.49 -7.49
N CYS A 123 16.35 5.02 -6.35
CA CYS A 123 15.64 4.93 -5.07
C CYS A 123 14.21 5.49 -5.13
N ARG A 124 13.98 6.56 -5.91
CA ARG A 124 12.67 7.20 -6.08
C ARG A 124 11.70 6.36 -6.90
N VAL A 125 12.18 5.73 -7.98
CA VAL A 125 11.43 4.69 -8.70
C VAL A 125 11.09 3.54 -7.77
N GLY A 126 12.01 3.17 -6.88
CA GLY A 126 11.77 2.15 -5.85
C GLY A 126 10.59 2.48 -4.94
N ASN A 127 10.52 3.70 -4.41
CA ASN A 127 9.38 4.12 -3.58
C ASN A 127 8.04 4.03 -4.32
N ALA A 128 8.01 4.47 -5.58
CA ALA A 128 6.83 4.39 -6.42
C ALA A 128 6.41 2.95 -6.74
N LEU A 129 7.35 2.07 -7.09
CA LEU A 129 7.07 0.64 -7.29
C LEU A 129 6.52 -0.01 -6.03
N GLY A 130 7.01 0.36 -4.85
CA GLY A 130 6.49 -0.13 -3.58
C GLY A 130 5.03 0.27 -3.37
N MET A 131 4.68 1.53 -3.65
CA MET A 131 3.30 2.00 -3.56
C MET A 131 2.39 1.25 -4.55
N ILE A 132 2.84 1.04 -5.79
CA ILE A 132 2.10 0.27 -6.81
C ILE A 132 1.87 -1.17 -6.34
N GLY A 133 2.91 -1.82 -5.83
CA GLY A 133 2.82 -3.19 -5.32
C GLY A 133 1.81 -3.31 -4.18
N VAL A 134 1.92 -2.49 -3.14
CA VAL A 134 0.99 -2.54 -1.99
C VAL A 134 -0.44 -2.21 -2.39
N THR A 135 -0.65 -1.15 -3.18
CA THR A 135 -2.01 -0.75 -3.60
C THR A 135 -2.68 -1.79 -4.49
N SER A 136 -1.98 -2.35 -5.47
CA SER A 136 -2.50 -3.43 -6.31
C SER A 136 -2.82 -4.71 -5.52
N GLY A 137 -1.99 -5.07 -4.54
CA GLY A 137 -2.25 -6.20 -3.65
C GLY A 137 -3.54 -6.02 -2.85
N LEU A 138 -3.71 -4.85 -2.22
CA LEU A 138 -4.93 -4.53 -1.44
C LEU A 138 -6.19 -4.49 -2.31
N ILE A 139 -6.10 -3.88 -3.49
CA ILE A 139 -7.23 -3.84 -4.45
C ILE A 139 -7.58 -5.25 -4.92
N SER A 140 -6.58 -6.11 -5.16
CA SER A 140 -6.82 -7.50 -5.55
C SER A 140 -7.52 -8.30 -4.45
N THR A 141 -7.17 -8.06 -3.18
CA THR A 141 -7.84 -8.66 -2.02
C THR A 141 -9.29 -8.22 -1.90
N LEU A 142 -9.57 -6.92 -2.06
CA LEU A 142 -10.95 -6.42 -2.05
C LEU A 142 -11.79 -7.02 -3.18
N GLY A 143 -11.22 -7.13 -4.38
CA GLY A 143 -11.87 -7.75 -5.52
C GLY A 143 -12.11 -9.26 -5.32
N LEU A 144 -11.24 -9.95 -4.59
CA LEU A 144 -11.38 -11.38 -4.28
C LEU A 144 -12.48 -11.64 -3.25
N ILE A 145 -12.57 -10.80 -2.21
CA ILE A 145 -13.58 -10.95 -1.15
C ILE A 145 -14.99 -10.62 -1.68
N GLN A 146 -15.10 -9.71 -2.65
CA GLN A 146 -16.38 -9.16 -3.15
C GLN A 146 -17.34 -8.77 -2.00
N PRO A 147 -16.93 -7.89 -1.09
CA PRO A 147 -17.71 -7.57 0.10
C PRO A 147 -19.01 -6.84 -0.25
N ASN A 148 -20.04 -7.05 0.57
CA ASN A 148 -21.26 -6.23 0.54
C ASN A 148 -20.91 -4.76 0.79
N LEU A 149 -21.77 -3.84 0.33
CA LEU A 149 -21.52 -2.40 0.41
C LEU A 149 -21.19 -1.92 1.84
N GLU A 150 -21.89 -2.44 2.84
CA GLU A 150 -21.64 -2.09 4.24
C GLU A 150 -20.22 -2.48 4.68
N LEU A 151 -19.82 -3.73 4.43
CA LEU A 151 -18.48 -4.21 4.75
C LEU A 151 -17.40 -3.49 3.92
N LEU A 152 -17.68 -3.18 2.66
CA LEU A 152 -16.77 -2.40 1.81
C LEU A 152 -16.56 -0.99 2.38
N THR A 153 -17.60 -0.35 2.90
CA THR A 153 -17.46 0.96 3.55
C THR A 153 -16.65 0.86 4.84
N GLN A 154 -16.82 -0.19 5.64
CA GLN A 154 -15.99 -0.44 6.82
C GLN A 154 -14.51 -0.66 6.44
N MET A 155 -14.23 -1.55 5.48
CA MET A 155 -12.88 -1.82 4.98
C MET A 155 -12.24 -0.55 4.39
N GLY A 156 -12.99 0.18 3.56
CA GLY A 156 -12.58 1.45 2.97
C GLY A 156 -12.29 2.50 4.02
N ALA A 157 -13.12 2.63 5.06
CA ALA A 157 -12.90 3.55 6.17
C ALA A 157 -11.64 3.20 6.96
N CYS A 158 -11.38 1.92 7.26
CA CYS A 158 -10.16 1.49 7.93
C CYS A 158 -8.91 1.77 7.10
N LEU A 159 -8.92 1.42 5.81
CA LEU A 159 -7.78 1.62 4.92
C LEU A 159 -7.48 3.09 4.66
N THR A 160 -8.50 3.87 4.28
CA THR A 160 -8.34 5.30 3.96
C THR A 160 -8.09 6.13 5.22
N GLY A 161 -8.83 5.87 6.30
CA GLY A 161 -8.67 6.55 7.58
C GLY A 161 -7.29 6.28 8.18
N GLY A 162 -6.87 5.01 8.25
CA GLY A 162 -5.54 4.65 8.74
C GLY A 162 -4.43 5.27 7.90
N SER A 163 -4.48 5.12 6.58
CA SER A 163 -3.47 5.70 5.68
C SER A 163 -3.40 7.23 5.76
N LEU A 164 -4.54 7.90 5.91
CA LEU A 164 -4.60 9.35 6.11
C LEU A 164 -3.96 9.76 7.44
N ILE A 165 -4.30 9.09 8.55
CA ILE A 165 -3.70 9.34 9.87
C ILE A 165 -2.18 9.16 9.81
N GLY A 166 -1.71 8.04 9.26
CA GLY A 166 -0.28 7.75 9.10
C GLY A 166 0.42 8.80 8.25
N SER A 167 -0.19 9.21 7.14
CA SER A 167 0.34 10.24 6.25
C SER A 167 0.42 11.61 6.92
N ILE A 168 -0.59 12.00 7.70
CA ILE A 168 -0.61 13.28 8.42
C ILE A 168 0.46 13.27 9.52
N ALA A 169 0.52 12.20 10.33
CA ALA A 169 1.55 12.04 11.36
C ALA A 169 2.96 12.12 10.75
N ALA A 170 3.18 11.42 9.64
CA ALA A 170 4.44 11.42 8.91
C ALA A 170 4.85 12.79 8.36
N LYS A 171 3.91 13.68 8.04
CA LYS A 171 4.21 15.05 7.57
C LYS A 171 4.57 16.00 8.72
N ARG A 172 4.05 15.77 9.92
CA ARG A 172 4.23 16.66 11.08
C ARG A 172 5.54 16.44 11.84
N ILE A 173 6.21 15.31 11.62
CA ILE A 173 7.43 14.96 12.33
C ILE A 173 8.65 15.69 11.74
N GLN A 174 9.56 16.12 12.60
CA GLN A 174 10.80 16.78 12.19
C GLN A 174 11.72 15.82 11.47
N VAL A 175 12.56 16.34 10.59
CA VAL A 175 13.49 15.53 9.79
C VAL A 175 14.49 14.76 10.67
N THR A 176 14.87 15.36 11.80
CA THR A 176 15.74 14.78 12.83
C THR A 176 15.13 13.57 13.54
N ASP A 177 13.80 13.48 13.57
CA ASP A 177 13.05 12.44 14.28
C ASP A 177 12.54 11.33 13.35
N LEU A 178 12.84 11.42 12.05
CA LEU A 178 12.43 10.42 11.07
C LEU A 178 12.96 9.00 11.38
N PRO A 179 14.20 8.80 11.89
CA PRO A 179 14.66 7.47 12.31
C PRO A 179 13.78 6.85 13.42
N GLN A 180 13.33 7.65 14.39
CA GLN A 180 12.53 7.21 15.53
C GLN A 180 11.11 6.85 15.09
N MET A 181 10.55 7.60 14.14
CA MET A 181 9.25 7.27 13.56
C MET A 181 9.29 5.92 12.83
N VAL A 182 10.37 5.63 12.09
CA VAL A 182 10.55 4.32 11.45
C VAL A 182 10.63 3.21 12.50
N ALA A 183 11.28 3.44 13.64
CA ALA A 183 11.33 2.46 14.73
C ALA A 183 9.95 2.19 15.36
N LEU A 184 9.06 3.20 15.40
CA LEU A 184 7.70 3.06 15.93
C LEU A 184 6.84 2.14 15.06
N PHE A 185 7.02 2.18 13.74
CA PHE A 185 6.23 1.35 12.83
C PHE A 185 6.69 -0.12 12.73
N HIS A 186 7.89 -0.46 13.24
CA HIS A 186 8.39 -1.83 13.28
C HIS A 186 7.97 -2.62 14.54
N ARG A 187 7.22 -2.01 15.47
CA ARG A 187 6.66 -2.67 16.66
C ARG A 187 5.19 -2.98 16.47
#